data_AF-A0A7I7LM72-F1
#
_entry.id   AF-A0A7I7LM72-F1
#
_cell.length_a   1.000
_cell.length_b   1.000
_cell.length_c   1.000
_cell.angle_alpha   90.00
_cell.angle_beta   90.00
_cell.angle_gamma   90.00
#
_symmetry.space_group_name_H-M   'P 1'
#
loop_
_entity.id
_entity.type
_entity.pdbx_description
1 polymer ?
#
loop_
_entity_poly.entity_id
_entity_poly.type
_entity_poly.pdbx_seq_one_letter_code
_entity_poly.pdbx_strand_id
1 'polypeptide(L)'
;MPEGNPAKPLDGFRVLDFTQNVAGPLAGQVLADLGAEVIKVEAPGGEAARHITAVLPHRPPLATYFLPNNRGKKSVSVDLSTDTARRQILRLADTADVVLEGFRPGVMERMGLGPEALRARNPKLIYARLSAFGGNGPHGTRPGVDLMVAAEAGMTTGMPTPDGKPQIIPFQLVDNASGHVLAQAVLAALLNRERHGVADTVRVAMYDVAVGLQANQLTMHLNRPSSDAPTKPEQTPTGARRKRVAFATQPSDAFRAADGYLLISAYVPKH
;
A
#
# COMPACT_ATOMS: atom_id res chain seq x y z
N MET A 1 -26.40 15.97 -18.02
CA MET A 1 -24.98 15.70 -18.32
C MET A 1 -24.64 16.53 -19.55
N PRO A 2 -23.58 17.34 -19.58
CA PRO A 2 -23.14 17.95 -20.84
C PRO A 2 -22.81 16.81 -21.80
N GLU A 3 -23.16 16.96 -23.08
CA GLU A 3 -22.78 16.01 -24.13
C GLU A 3 -21.26 15.81 -24.12
N GLY A 4 -20.79 14.58 -23.86
CA GLY A 4 -19.40 14.21 -24.18
C GLY A 4 -18.51 13.58 -23.11
N ASN A 5 -18.96 13.32 -21.88
CA ASN A 5 -18.15 12.51 -20.94
C ASN A 5 -18.78 11.11 -20.74
N PRO A 6 -18.11 10.01 -21.15
CA PRO A 6 -18.63 8.67 -20.95
C PRO A 6 -18.77 8.35 -19.45
N ALA A 7 -19.77 7.56 -19.10
CA ALA A 7 -19.94 7.07 -17.73
C ALA A 7 -18.71 6.28 -17.29
N LYS A 8 -18.27 6.49 -16.05
CA LYS A 8 -17.18 5.74 -15.42
C LYS A 8 -17.71 4.70 -14.42
N PRO A 9 -16.91 3.65 -14.11
CA PRO A 9 -17.36 2.55 -13.24
C PRO A 9 -17.83 2.97 -11.84
N LEU A 10 -17.28 4.06 -11.28
CA LEU A 10 -17.61 4.52 -9.93
C LEU A 10 -18.32 5.88 -9.91
N ASP A 11 -18.91 6.31 -11.02
CA ASP A 11 -19.74 7.52 -11.03
C ASP A 11 -20.89 7.39 -10.01
N GLY A 12 -21.02 8.39 -9.15
CA GLY A 12 -22.04 8.43 -8.10
C GLY A 12 -21.63 7.82 -6.75
N PHE A 13 -20.48 7.15 -6.66
CA PHE A 13 -19.96 6.66 -5.39
C PHE A 13 -19.21 7.75 -4.62
N ARG A 14 -19.34 7.76 -3.29
CA ARG A 14 -18.61 8.66 -2.39
C ARG A 14 -17.64 7.91 -1.48
N VAL A 15 -16.40 8.39 -1.41
CA VAL A 15 -15.32 7.83 -0.58
C VAL A 15 -14.85 8.88 0.42
N LEU A 16 -14.77 8.51 1.70
CA LEU A 16 -14.07 9.30 2.71
C LEU A 16 -12.67 8.75 2.93
N ASP A 17 -11.67 9.57 2.66
CA ASP A 17 -10.27 9.19 2.68
C ASP A 17 -9.55 9.82 3.87
N PHE A 18 -9.38 9.03 4.94
CA PHE A 18 -8.61 9.39 6.14
C PHE A 18 -7.13 9.00 6.03
N THR A 19 -6.70 8.51 4.87
CA THR A 19 -5.35 7.99 4.70
C THR A 19 -4.33 9.10 4.48
N GLN A 20 -3.06 8.77 4.73
CA GLN A 20 -1.92 9.67 4.61
C GLN A 20 -0.76 8.95 3.88
N ASN A 21 0.23 9.71 3.46
CA ASN A 21 1.43 9.31 2.74
C ASN A 21 1.14 8.78 1.33
N VAL A 22 1.47 7.52 1.05
CA VAL A 22 1.45 6.97 -0.33
C VAL A 22 0.37 5.91 -0.48
N ALA A 23 0.45 4.79 0.25
CA ALA A 23 -0.35 3.60 -0.02
C ALA A 23 -1.87 3.84 0.03
N GLY A 24 -2.38 4.41 1.11
CA GLY A 24 -3.81 4.72 1.24
C GLY A 24 -4.26 5.80 0.25
N PRO A 25 -3.54 6.94 0.12
CA PRO A 25 -3.93 7.97 -0.84
C PRO A 25 -3.91 7.47 -2.28
N LEU A 26 -2.98 6.60 -2.66
CA LEU A 26 -2.95 5.96 -3.97
C LEU A 26 -4.22 5.14 -4.23
N ALA A 27 -4.71 4.38 -3.24
CA ALA A 27 -5.99 3.67 -3.39
C ALA A 27 -7.13 4.66 -3.66
N GLY A 28 -7.20 5.76 -2.89
CA GLY A 28 -8.15 6.83 -3.14
C GLY A 28 -7.98 7.48 -4.52
N GLN A 29 -6.75 7.62 -5.02
CA GLN A 29 -6.48 8.15 -6.37
C GLN A 29 -7.04 7.23 -7.45
N VAL A 30 -6.83 5.91 -7.32
CA VAL A 30 -7.39 4.91 -8.25
C VAL A 30 -8.92 5.02 -8.30
N LEU A 31 -9.58 5.12 -7.14
CA LEU A 31 -11.04 5.25 -7.07
C LEU A 31 -11.53 6.57 -7.70
N ALA A 32 -10.81 7.68 -7.48
CA ALA A 32 -11.12 8.97 -8.11
C ALA A 32 -10.97 8.93 -9.64
N ASP A 33 -9.89 8.30 -10.13
CA ASP A 33 -9.64 8.14 -11.57
C ASP A 33 -10.75 7.30 -12.23
N LEU A 34 -11.31 6.33 -11.49
CA LEU A 34 -12.47 5.51 -11.86
C LEU A 34 -13.84 6.20 -11.68
N GLY A 35 -13.89 7.46 -11.24
CA GLY A 35 -15.11 8.28 -11.20
C GLY A 35 -15.70 8.56 -9.81
N ALA A 36 -15.14 7.98 -8.75
CA ALA A 36 -15.66 8.20 -7.40
C ALA A 36 -15.41 9.63 -6.91
N GLU A 37 -16.36 10.19 -6.16
CA GLU A 37 -16.13 11.41 -5.38
C GLU A 37 -15.31 11.06 -4.13
N VAL A 38 -14.02 11.40 -4.14
CA VAL A 38 -13.13 11.15 -3.00
C VAL A 38 -12.93 12.43 -2.19
N ILE A 39 -13.32 12.38 -0.92
CA ILE A 39 -13.20 13.48 0.05
C ILE A 39 -12.12 13.12 1.05
N LYS A 40 -10.99 13.81 0.96
CA LYS A 40 -9.89 13.66 1.91
C LYS A 40 -10.22 14.37 3.22
N VAL A 41 -10.06 13.65 4.33
CA VAL A 41 -10.24 14.19 5.69
C VAL A 41 -8.87 14.43 6.30
N GLU A 42 -8.54 15.70 6.52
CA GLU A 42 -7.20 16.13 6.93
C GLU A 42 -7.24 16.83 8.29
N ALA A 43 -6.13 16.80 9.02
CA ALA A 43 -5.97 17.59 10.24
C ALA A 43 -5.87 19.09 9.90
N PRO A 44 -6.09 20.00 10.88
CA PRO A 44 -5.76 21.41 10.71
C PRO A 44 -4.31 21.61 10.26
N GLY A 45 -4.09 22.39 9.21
CA GLY A 45 -2.79 22.53 8.55
C GLY A 45 -2.57 21.57 7.37
N GLY A 46 -3.47 20.61 7.17
CA GLY A 46 -3.41 19.62 6.09
C GLY A 46 -2.58 18.38 6.43
N GLU A 47 -2.55 17.43 5.51
CA GLU A 47 -1.70 16.24 5.63
C GLU A 47 -0.21 16.60 5.62
N ALA A 48 0.57 16.00 6.52
CA ALA A 48 2.02 16.20 6.62
C ALA A 48 2.78 15.99 5.29
N ALA A 49 2.36 15.04 4.44
CA ALA A 49 3.02 14.78 3.16
C ALA A 49 2.95 15.95 2.16
N ARG A 50 2.06 16.92 2.37
CA ARG A 50 2.02 18.18 1.60
C ARG A 50 3.31 18.99 1.76
N HIS A 51 3.98 18.84 2.90
CA HIS A 51 5.20 19.56 3.24
C HIS A 51 6.48 18.79 2.90
N ILE A 52 6.37 17.53 2.47
CA ILE A 52 7.51 16.71 2.04
C ILE A 52 7.77 16.99 0.55
N THR A 53 8.57 18.01 0.28
CA THR A 53 8.88 18.46 -1.07
C THR A 53 10.28 18.04 -1.50
N ALA A 54 10.45 17.77 -2.79
CA ALA A 54 11.76 17.67 -3.42
C ALA A 54 12.01 18.89 -4.31
N VAL A 55 13.24 19.39 -4.27
CA VAL A 55 13.70 20.47 -5.14
C VAL A 55 14.59 19.85 -6.22
N LEU A 56 14.16 19.96 -7.47
CA LEU A 56 15.03 19.70 -8.61
C LEU A 56 15.65 21.01 -9.08
N PRO A 57 16.91 21.01 -9.59
CA PRO A 57 17.53 22.22 -10.14
C PRO A 57 16.59 22.91 -11.14
N HIS A 58 16.39 24.22 -10.95
CA HIS A 58 15.56 25.08 -11.80
C HIS A 58 14.05 24.74 -11.85
N ARG A 59 13.51 24.02 -10.86
CA ARG A 59 12.06 23.71 -10.77
C ARG A 59 11.48 24.15 -9.42
N PRO A 60 10.20 24.56 -9.37
CA PRO A 60 9.52 24.82 -8.11
C PRO A 60 9.42 23.52 -7.28
N PRO A 61 9.41 23.61 -5.93
CA PRO A 61 9.27 22.45 -5.07
C PRO A 61 7.93 21.75 -5.32
N LEU A 62 7.96 20.44 -5.51
CA LEU A 62 6.75 19.62 -5.62
C LEU A 62 6.69 18.65 -4.44
N ALA A 63 5.48 18.48 -3.88
CA ALA A 63 5.23 17.53 -2.80
C ALA A 63 5.22 16.09 -3.36
N THR A 64 6.38 15.42 -3.29
CA THR A 64 6.68 14.18 -4.04
C THR A 64 5.70 13.05 -3.75
N TYR A 65 5.25 12.92 -2.50
CA TYR A 65 4.35 11.84 -2.10
C TYR A 65 2.87 12.24 -2.17
N PHE A 66 2.57 13.53 -1.96
CA PHE A 66 1.20 14.02 -1.91
C PHE A 66 0.61 14.28 -3.31
N LEU A 67 1.33 15.02 -4.14
CA LEU A 67 0.83 15.49 -5.44
C LEU A 67 0.35 14.35 -6.37
N PRO A 68 1.10 13.23 -6.54
CA PRO A 68 0.66 12.17 -7.46
C PRO A 68 -0.50 11.31 -6.94
N ASN A 69 -0.86 11.42 -5.66
CA ASN A 69 -1.82 10.52 -5.02
C ASN A 69 -3.11 11.22 -4.55
N ASN A 70 -3.28 12.51 -4.88
CA ASN A 70 -4.43 13.30 -4.42
C ASN A 70 -5.04 14.23 -5.50
N ARG A 71 -4.79 13.96 -6.79
CA ARG A 71 -5.43 14.68 -7.90
C ARG A 71 -6.93 14.42 -7.91
N GLY A 72 -7.73 15.46 -8.15
CA GLY A 72 -9.19 15.36 -8.27
C GLY A 72 -9.93 15.13 -6.96
N LYS A 73 -9.23 14.85 -5.85
CA LYS A 73 -9.85 14.72 -4.53
C LYS A 73 -10.34 16.08 -4.02
N LYS A 74 -11.49 16.06 -3.34
CA LYS A 74 -11.94 17.15 -2.47
C LYS A 74 -11.22 17.04 -1.13
N SER A 75 -11.16 18.13 -0.36
CA SER A 75 -10.51 18.13 0.95
C SER A 75 -11.38 18.84 1.98
N VAL A 76 -11.42 18.28 3.19
CA VAL A 76 -11.99 18.89 4.38
C VAL A 76 -10.95 18.82 5.49
N SER A 77 -10.64 19.97 6.08
CA SER A 77 -9.78 20.08 7.25
C SER A 77 -10.62 20.06 8.52
N VAL A 78 -10.31 19.16 9.46
CA VAL A 78 -11.08 18.96 10.68
C VAL A 78 -10.20 18.49 11.84
N ASP A 79 -10.44 19.03 13.03
CA ASP A 79 -9.81 18.56 14.27
C ASP A 79 -10.67 17.47 14.95
N LEU A 80 -10.31 16.20 14.70
CA LEU A 80 -11.02 15.03 15.24
C LEU A 80 -10.94 14.90 16.77
N SER A 81 -10.18 15.74 17.47
CA SER A 81 -10.17 15.77 18.94
C SER A 81 -11.47 16.37 19.52
N THR A 82 -12.24 17.10 18.71
CA THR A 82 -13.47 17.77 19.16
C THR A 82 -14.72 16.93 18.88
N ASP A 83 -15.68 16.96 19.81
CA ASP A 83 -16.97 16.29 19.63
C ASP A 83 -17.76 16.82 18.43
N THR A 84 -17.63 18.12 18.13
CA THR A 84 -18.28 18.74 16.96
C THR A 84 -17.73 18.19 15.66
N ALA A 85 -16.41 18.08 15.53
CA ALA A 85 -15.77 17.44 14.38
C ALA A 85 -16.21 15.99 14.22
N ARG A 86 -16.22 15.22 15.32
CA ARG A 86 -16.68 13.83 15.27
C ARG A 86 -18.11 13.74 14.73
N ARG A 87 -19.04 14.58 15.22
CA ARG A 87 -20.42 14.62 14.72
C ARG A 87 -20.51 14.98 13.23
N GLN A 88 -19.71 15.93 12.76
CA GLN A 88 -19.68 16.31 11.34
C GLN A 88 -19.20 15.15 10.47
N ILE A 89 -18.14 14.45 10.89
CA ILE A 89 -17.63 13.28 10.18
C ILE A 89 -18.61 12.12 10.19
N LEU A 90 -19.30 11.87 11.31
CA LEU A 90 -20.36 10.87 11.38
C LEU A 90 -21.47 11.17 10.35
N ARG A 91 -21.92 12.42 10.26
CA ARG A 91 -22.91 12.83 9.24
C ARG A 91 -22.40 12.67 7.81
N LEU A 92 -21.11 12.89 7.58
CA LEU A 92 -20.51 12.70 6.27
C LEU A 92 -20.45 11.20 5.92
N ALA A 93 -20.09 10.35 6.89
CA ALA A 93 -20.05 8.89 6.75
C ALA A 93 -21.44 8.27 6.51
N ASP A 94 -22.51 8.89 7.02
CA ASP A 94 -23.90 8.49 6.73
C ASP A 94 -24.23 8.58 5.22
N THR A 95 -23.46 9.35 4.44
CA THR A 95 -23.64 9.51 2.98
C THR A 95 -22.55 8.86 2.13
N ALA A 96 -21.58 8.21 2.77
CA ALA A 96 -20.45 7.60 2.08
C ALA A 96 -20.73 6.16 1.69
N ASP A 97 -20.14 5.71 0.59
CA ASP A 97 -20.13 4.31 0.19
C ASP A 97 -18.93 3.57 0.77
N VAL A 98 -17.79 4.27 0.86
CA VAL A 98 -16.52 3.70 1.32
C VAL A 98 -15.85 4.66 2.30
N VAL A 99 -15.30 4.10 3.38
CA VAL A 99 -14.30 4.76 4.22
C VAL A 99 -12.96 4.08 4.00
N LEU A 100 -11.93 4.86 3.66
CA LEU A 100 -10.53 4.44 3.64
C LEU A 100 -9.83 5.00 4.87
N GLU A 101 -9.11 4.16 5.61
CA GLU A 101 -8.27 4.61 6.72
C GLU A 101 -6.94 3.87 6.78
N GLY A 102 -5.90 4.59 7.20
CA GLY A 102 -4.52 4.11 7.25
C GLY A 102 -3.85 4.36 8.60
N PHE A 103 -4.64 4.47 9.68
CA PHE A 103 -4.10 4.75 11.00
C PHE A 103 -3.58 3.47 11.68
N ARG A 104 -2.85 3.64 12.79
CA ARG A 104 -2.50 2.50 13.64
C ARG A 104 -3.79 1.78 14.09
N PRO A 105 -3.78 0.43 14.18
CA PRO A 105 -4.91 -0.32 14.68
C PRO A 105 -5.44 0.23 16.03
N GLY A 106 -6.76 0.41 16.12
CA GLY A 106 -7.44 0.93 17.31
C GLY A 106 -7.55 2.46 17.39
N VAL A 107 -6.91 3.24 16.49
CA VAL A 107 -7.01 4.71 16.51
C VAL A 107 -8.43 5.17 16.16
N MET A 108 -9.00 4.67 15.06
CA MET A 108 -10.35 5.04 14.63
C MET A 108 -11.42 4.62 15.65
N GLU A 109 -11.23 3.45 16.28
CA GLU A 109 -12.08 2.97 17.36
C GLU A 109 -12.08 3.93 18.55
N ARG A 110 -10.89 4.38 19.01
CA ARG A 110 -10.78 5.37 20.10
C ARG A 110 -11.39 6.72 19.74
N MET A 111 -11.42 7.07 18.45
CA MET A 111 -12.07 8.29 17.95
C MET A 111 -13.59 8.12 17.77
N GLY A 112 -14.16 6.94 18.01
CA GLY A 112 -15.58 6.66 17.75
C GLY A 112 -15.94 6.61 16.26
N LEU A 113 -14.93 6.42 15.40
CA LEU A 113 -15.04 6.34 13.94
C LEU A 113 -14.63 4.95 13.42
N GLY A 114 -14.57 3.95 14.30
CA GLY A 114 -14.25 2.58 13.93
C GLY A 114 -15.34 1.88 13.10
N PRO A 115 -15.05 0.69 12.56
CA PRO A 115 -15.93 -0.01 11.63
C PRO A 115 -17.32 -0.30 12.22
N GLU A 116 -17.39 -0.76 13.47
CA GLU A 116 -18.67 -1.04 14.13
C GLU A 116 -19.52 0.23 14.29
N ALA A 117 -18.90 1.31 14.76
CA ALA A 117 -19.59 2.58 15.01
C ALA A 117 -20.14 3.20 13.72
N LEU A 118 -19.36 3.18 12.62
CA LEU A 118 -19.81 3.75 11.35
C LEU A 118 -20.85 2.86 10.66
N ARG A 119 -20.67 1.54 10.66
CA ARG A 119 -21.61 0.61 10.02
C ARG A 119 -22.93 0.47 10.77
N ALA A 120 -22.96 0.68 12.08
CA ALA A 120 -24.20 0.79 12.84
C ALA A 120 -25.08 1.95 12.36
N ARG A 121 -24.48 3.02 11.83
CA ARG A 121 -25.19 4.19 11.30
C ARG A 121 -25.49 4.06 9.81
N ASN A 122 -24.55 3.51 9.06
CA ASN A 122 -24.66 3.28 7.62
C ASN A 122 -24.38 1.79 7.33
N PRO A 123 -25.42 0.93 7.32
CA PRO A 123 -25.26 -0.51 7.07
C PRO A 123 -24.74 -0.86 5.68
N LYS A 124 -24.75 0.08 4.72
CA LYS A 124 -24.22 -0.09 3.36
C LYS A 124 -22.76 0.36 3.22
N LEU A 125 -22.16 0.88 4.29
CA LEU A 125 -20.80 1.39 4.27
C LEU A 125 -19.78 0.25 4.19
N ILE A 126 -18.93 0.31 3.18
CA ILE A 126 -17.70 -0.49 3.11
C ILE A 126 -16.64 0.22 3.94
N TYR A 127 -16.03 -0.51 4.87
CA TYR A 127 -14.96 0.03 5.70
C TYR A 127 -13.64 -0.62 5.30
N ALA A 128 -12.68 0.17 4.82
CA ALA A 128 -11.40 -0.32 4.33
C ALA A 128 -10.25 0.17 5.22
N ARG A 129 -9.56 -0.78 5.84
CA ARG A 129 -8.40 -0.53 6.69
C ARG A 129 -7.11 -0.97 6.01
N LEU A 130 -6.15 -0.05 5.94
CA LEU A 130 -4.78 -0.33 5.58
C LEU A 130 -3.89 -0.18 6.81
N SER A 131 -2.98 -1.13 7.04
CA SER A 131 -2.00 -1.03 8.13
C SER A 131 -0.68 -1.65 7.72
N ALA A 132 0.40 -1.34 8.45
CA ALA A 132 1.72 -1.89 8.16
C ALA A 132 1.74 -3.44 8.32
N PHE A 133 1.22 -3.95 9.44
CA PHE A 133 1.34 -5.36 9.84
C PHE A 133 -0.01 -6.04 10.15
N GLY A 134 -1.13 -5.45 9.69
CA GLY A 134 -2.47 -6.05 9.77
C GLY A 134 -3.22 -5.85 11.09
N GLY A 135 -2.55 -5.55 12.20
CA GLY A 135 -3.19 -5.40 13.52
C GLY A 135 -3.61 -6.71 14.17
N ASN A 136 -3.23 -7.86 13.59
CA ASN A 136 -3.53 -9.17 14.14
C ASN A 136 -2.42 -9.57 15.13
N GLY A 137 -2.79 -9.90 16.36
CA GLY A 137 -1.84 -10.32 17.40
C GLY A 137 -0.88 -9.21 17.89
N PRO A 138 0.04 -9.55 18.80
CA PRO A 138 0.88 -8.57 19.49
C PRO A 138 1.89 -7.85 18.57
N HIS A 139 2.36 -8.51 17.50
CA HIS A 139 3.33 -7.93 16.57
C HIS A 139 2.70 -7.04 15.49
N GLY A 140 1.39 -7.17 15.27
CA GLY A 140 0.65 -6.49 14.20
C GLY A 140 0.27 -5.04 14.49
N THR A 141 0.39 -4.58 15.73
CA THR A 141 -0.09 -3.25 16.18
C THR A 141 0.93 -2.12 16.00
N ARG A 142 2.17 -2.46 15.64
CA ARG A 142 3.26 -1.49 15.46
C ARG A 142 2.99 -0.55 14.26
N PRO A 143 3.40 0.72 14.33
CA PRO A 143 3.51 1.55 13.14
C PRO A 143 4.56 0.99 12.19
N GLY A 144 4.43 1.30 10.90
CA GLY A 144 5.43 0.98 9.89
C GLY A 144 5.34 1.94 8.72
N VAL A 145 6.43 2.03 7.99
CA VAL A 145 6.56 2.74 6.71
C VAL A 145 7.15 1.77 5.69
N ASP A 146 7.00 2.06 4.40
CA ASP A 146 7.44 1.22 3.28
C ASP A 146 8.79 0.54 3.50
N LEU A 147 9.83 1.34 3.78
CA LEU A 147 11.20 0.87 4.02
C LEU A 147 11.28 -0.20 5.12
N MET A 148 10.63 0.05 6.26
CA MET A 148 10.67 -0.86 7.41
C MET A 148 9.93 -2.15 7.09
N VAL A 149 8.75 -2.05 6.47
CA VAL A 149 7.93 -3.20 6.12
C VAL A 149 8.62 -4.06 5.05
N ALA A 150 9.19 -3.45 4.02
CA ALA A 150 9.96 -4.15 2.98
C ALA A 150 11.16 -4.90 3.58
N ALA A 151 11.93 -4.23 4.45
CA ALA A 151 13.08 -4.84 5.10
C ALA A 151 12.67 -5.99 6.02
N GLU A 152 11.65 -5.82 6.85
CA GLU A 152 11.14 -6.85 7.76
C GLU A 152 10.53 -8.05 6.99
N ALA A 153 9.90 -7.81 5.83
CA ALA A 153 9.39 -8.85 4.95
C ALA A 153 10.48 -9.59 4.15
N GLY A 154 11.76 -9.24 4.32
CA GLY A 154 12.89 -9.93 3.69
C GLY A 154 13.28 -9.42 2.30
N MET A 155 12.76 -8.26 1.85
CA MET A 155 13.05 -7.74 0.50
C MET A 155 14.50 -7.32 0.28
N THR A 156 15.35 -7.33 1.31
CA THR A 156 16.80 -7.06 1.18
C THR A 156 17.61 -8.33 0.88
N THR A 157 16.97 -9.50 0.90
CA THR A 157 17.60 -10.81 0.74
C THR A 157 18.24 -10.97 -0.63
N GLY A 158 19.48 -11.47 -0.67
CA GLY A 158 20.15 -11.87 -1.92
C GLY A 158 20.74 -10.74 -2.75
N MET A 159 20.70 -9.49 -2.26
CA MET A 159 21.24 -8.32 -2.95
C MET A 159 22.49 -7.78 -2.23
N PRO A 160 23.71 -8.17 -2.67
CA PRO A 160 24.95 -7.71 -2.05
C PRO A 160 25.22 -6.23 -2.38
N THR A 161 25.77 -5.49 -1.41
CA THR A 161 26.26 -4.12 -1.61
C THR A 161 27.79 -4.04 -1.40
N PRO A 162 28.46 -3.03 -1.96
CA PRO A 162 29.90 -2.83 -1.75
C PRO A 162 30.31 -2.67 -0.28
N ASP A 163 29.43 -2.10 0.56
CA ASP A 163 29.68 -1.86 1.98
C ASP A 163 29.13 -2.95 2.91
N GLY A 164 28.58 -4.03 2.34
CA GLY A 164 28.05 -5.19 3.08
C GLY A 164 26.73 -4.96 3.81
N LYS A 165 26.12 -3.77 3.69
CA LYS A 165 24.79 -3.49 4.27
C LYS A 165 23.67 -4.14 3.46
N PRO A 166 22.49 -4.38 4.04
CA PRO A 166 21.33 -4.78 3.27
C PRO A 166 20.98 -3.75 2.19
N GLN A 167 20.81 -4.18 0.93
CA GLN A 167 20.38 -3.30 -0.15
C GLN A 167 18.98 -2.76 0.11
N ILE A 168 18.82 -1.45 -0.01
CA ILE A 168 17.52 -0.78 0.08
C ILE A 168 16.97 -0.52 -1.32
N ILE A 169 15.70 -0.87 -1.56
CA ILE A 169 15.00 -0.57 -2.81
C ILE A 169 14.69 0.94 -2.81
N PRO A 170 15.13 1.72 -3.82
CA PRO A 170 15.12 3.18 -3.76
C PRO A 170 13.78 3.84 -4.14
N PHE A 171 12.68 3.08 -4.09
CA PHE A 171 11.32 3.54 -4.38
C PHE A 171 10.32 2.77 -3.50
N GLN A 172 9.14 3.35 -3.30
CA GLN A 172 8.12 2.82 -2.38
C GLN A 172 7.35 1.65 -2.98
N LEU A 173 8.04 0.52 -3.19
CA LEU A 173 7.48 -0.69 -3.81
C LEU A 173 6.25 -1.20 -3.04
N VAL A 174 6.37 -1.29 -1.71
CA VAL A 174 5.34 -1.89 -0.87
C VAL A 174 4.15 -0.95 -0.74
N ASP A 175 4.36 0.35 -0.57
CA ASP A 175 3.25 1.31 -0.52
C ASP A 175 2.45 1.31 -1.83
N ASN A 176 3.14 1.40 -2.98
CA ASN A 176 2.48 1.46 -4.28
C ASN A 176 1.69 0.18 -4.57
N ALA A 177 2.29 -0.99 -4.32
CA ALA A 177 1.59 -2.26 -4.46
C ALA A 177 0.40 -2.35 -3.50
N SER A 178 0.56 -1.94 -2.24
CA SER A 178 -0.49 -1.99 -1.23
C SER A 178 -1.67 -1.07 -1.56
N GLY A 179 -1.41 0.10 -2.15
CA GLY A 179 -2.46 1.01 -2.62
C GLY A 179 -3.32 0.38 -3.71
N HIS A 180 -2.70 -0.30 -4.69
CA HIS A 180 -3.44 -1.04 -5.71
C HIS A 180 -4.20 -2.23 -5.13
N VAL A 181 -3.62 -3.00 -4.20
CA VAL A 181 -4.31 -4.10 -3.52
C VAL A 181 -5.49 -3.60 -2.68
N LEU A 182 -5.37 -2.46 -2.01
CA LEU A 182 -6.47 -1.83 -1.27
C LEU A 182 -7.59 -1.38 -2.20
N ALA A 183 -7.26 -0.72 -3.32
CA ALA A 183 -8.26 -0.37 -4.32
C ALA A 183 -8.96 -1.62 -4.89
N GLN A 184 -8.21 -2.69 -5.18
CA GLN A 184 -8.75 -3.97 -5.63
C GLN A 184 -9.73 -4.56 -4.60
N ALA A 185 -9.37 -4.57 -3.31
CA ALA A 185 -10.24 -5.06 -2.25
C ALA A 185 -11.52 -4.21 -2.11
N VAL A 186 -11.42 -2.89 -2.25
CA VAL A 186 -12.58 -1.99 -2.25
C VAL A 186 -13.50 -2.26 -3.44
N LEU A 187 -12.96 -2.40 -4.65
CA LEU A 187 -13.74 -2.74 -5.84
C LEU A 187 -14.45 -4.11 -5.68
N ALA A 188 -13.76 -5.10 -5.11
CA ALA A 188 -14.35 -6.39 -4.81
C ALA A 188 -15.48 -6.28 -3.76
N ALA A 189 -15.31 -5.47 -2.72
CA ALA A 189 -16.35 -5.21 -1.73
C ALA A 189 -17.55 -4.46 -2.31
N LEU A 190 -17.33 -3.52 -3.23
CA LEU A 190 -18.40 -2.83 -3.96
C LEU A 190 -19.18 -3.82 -4.81
N LEU A 191 -18.50 -4.71 -5.56
CA LEU A 191 -19.16 -5.78 -6.29
C LEU A 191 -19.94 -6.74 -5.37
N ASN A 192 -19.39 -7.08 -4.20
CA ASN A 192 -20.07 -7.90 -3.21
C ASN A 192 -21.35 -7.22 -2.69
N ARG A 193 -21.28 -5.90 -2.45
CA ARG A 193 -22.43 -5.10 -2.03
C ARG A 193 -23.51 -5.05 -3.09
N GLU A 194 -23.15 -4.83 -4.36
CA GLU A 194 -24.13 -4.76 -5.46
C GLU A 194 -24.76 -6.13 -5.77
N ARG A 195 -23.97 -7.21 -5.74
CA ARG A 195 -24.46 -8.55 -6.13
C ARG A 195 -25.13 -9.32 -5.00
N HIS A 196 -24.74 -9.06 -3.75
CA HIS A 196 -25.14 -9.86 -2.60
C HIS A 196 -25.73 -9.02 -1.46
N GLY A 197 -25.74 -7.68 -1.57
CA GLY A 197 -26.24 -6.80 -0.51
C GLY A 197 -25.32 -6.72 0.71
N VAL A 198 -24.08 -7.19 0.61
CA VAL A 198 -23.14 -7.28 1.74
C VAL A 198 -22.11 -6.15 1.66
N ALA A 199 -22.18 -5.21 2.61
CA ALA A 199 -21.14 -4.20 2.81
C ALA A 199 -20.08 -4.71 3.80
N ASP A 200 -18.87 -4.91 3.30
CA ASP A 200 -17.81 -5.61 4.03
C ASP A 200 -16.85 -4.66 4.79
N THR A 201 -16.13 -5.21 5.76
CA THR A 201 -14.94 -4.58 6.34
C THR A 201 -13.70 -5.21 5.71
N VAL A 202 -13.06 -4.52 4.76
CA VAL A 202 -11.84 -5.00 4.11
C VAL A 202 -10.60 -4.57 4.88
N ARG A 203 -9.60 -5.47 4.91
CA ARG A 203 -8.33 -5.25 5.59
C ARG A 203 -7.18 -5.62 4.66
N VAL A 204 -6.22 -4.71 4.51
CA VAL A 204 -4.97 -4.94 3.78
C VAL A 204 -3.81 -4.62 4.71
N ALA A 205 -2.83 -5.52 4.76
CA ALA A 205 -1.56 -5.29 5.45
C ALA A 205 -0.45 -5.11 4.42
N MET A 206 0.37 -4.07 4.59
CA MET A 206 1.54 -3.85 3.74
C MET A 206 2.51 -5.03 3.81
N TYR A 207 2.67 -5.62 4.99
CA TYR A 207 3.49 -6.81 5.20
C TYR A 207 2.99 -8.00 4.39
N ASP A 208 1.67 -8.28 4.40
CA ASP A 208 1.10 -9.38 3.63
C ASP A 208 1.28 -9.16 2.12
N VAL A 209 1.14 -7.92 1.66
CA VAL A 209 1.44 -7.53 0.27
C VAL A 209 2.92 -7.76 -0.05
N ALA A 210 3.84 -7.35 0.82
CA ALA A 210 5.27 -7.54 0.65
C ALA A 210 5.66 -9.03 0.63
N VAL A 211 5.03 -9.86 1.47
CA VAL A 211 5.16 -11.32 1.45
C VAL A 211 4.63 -11.88 0.13
N GLY A 212 3.46 -11.43 -0.32
CA GLY A 212 2.85 -11.84 -1.59
C GLY A 212 3.73 -11.55 -2.81
N LEU A 213 4.38 -10.37 -2.85
CA LEU A 213 5.34 -10.00 -3.91
C LEU A 213 6.56 -10.93 -3.96
N GLN A 214 6.88 -11.61 -2.85
CA GLN A 214 8.01 -12.53 -2.72
C GLN A 214 7.55 -14.00 -2.62
N ALA A 215 6.27 -14.30 -2.88
CA ALA A 215 5.67 -15.61 -2.57
C ALA A 215 6.48 -16.78 -3.14
N ASN A 216 6.89 -16.70 -4.41
CA ASN A 216 7.68 -17.74 -5.07
C ASN A 216 8.99 -18.06 -4.33
N GLN A 217 9.66 -17.02 -3.81
CA GLN A 217 10.96 -17.16 -3.11
C GLN A 217 10.77 -17.74 -1.70
N LEU A 218 9.72 -17.28 -1.01
CA LEU A 218 9.39 -17.74 0.34
C LEU A 218 8.91 -19.20 0.33
N THR A 219 8.13 -19.62 -0.68
CA THR A 219 7.65 -21.00 -0.83
C THR A 219 8.79 -22.03 -0.85
N MET A 220 9.94 -21.71 -1.44
CA MET A 220 11.09 -22.63 -1.42
C MET A 220 11.59 -22.90 0.00
N HIS A 221 11.53 -21.91 0.90
CA HIS A 221 11.93 -22.07 2.29
C HIS A 221 10.87 -22.82 3.11
N LEU A 222 9.59 -22.63 2.78
CA LEU A 222 8.47 -23.33 3.41
C LEU A 222 8.45 -24.84 3.09
N ASN A 223 9.03 -25.24 1.95
CA ASN A 223 9.13 -26.65 1.55
C ASN A 223 10.39 -27.36 2.09
N ARG A 224 11.28 -26.67 2.83
CA ARG A 224 12.47 -27.31 3.39
C ARG A 224 12.07 -28.28 4.51
N PRO A 225 12.60 -29.52 4.54
CA PRO A 225 12.40 -30.43 5.65
C PRO A 225 12.86 -29.78 6.97
N SER A 226 12.13 -30.01 8.07
CA SER A 226 12.48 -29.45 9.39
C SER A 226 13.87 -29.86 9.89
N SER A 227 14.44 -30.95 9.36
CA SER A 227 15.82 -31.40 9.62
C SER A 227 16.89 -30.48 9.01
N ASP A 228 16.53 -29.70 8.00
CA ASP A 228 17.44 -28.81 7.25
C ASP A 228 17.29 -27.35 7.69
N ALA A 229 16.58 -27.11 8.80
CA ALA A 229 16.50 -25.79 9.41
C ALA A 229 17.92 -25.37 9.84
N PRO A 230 18.46 -24.25 9.31
CA PRO A 230 19.80 -23.82 9.67
C PRO A 230 19.84 -23.55 11.19
N THR A 231 20.68 -24.29 11.90
CA THR A 231 20.83 -24.21 13.36
C THR A 231 21.44 -22.88 13.83
N LYS A 232 22.00 -22.10 12.90
CA LYS A 232 22.44 -20.71 13.06
C LYS A 232 22.27 -19.97 11.73
N PRO A 233 22.04 -18.65 11.72
CA PRO A 233 22.13 -17.85 10.51
C PRO A 233 23.55 -17.99 9.93
N GLU A 234 23.67 -18.67 8.80
CA GLU A 234 24.94 -18.80 8.08
C GLU A 234 25.41 -17.40 7.68
N GLN A 235 26.44 -16.91 8.37
CA GLN A 235 27.25 -15.81 7.84
C GLN A 235 27.91 -16.34 6.58
N THR A 236 27.41 -15.91 5.43
CA THR A 236 28.05 -16.24 4.16
C THR A 236 29.47 -15.69 4.20
N PRO A 237 30.52 -16.51 3.95
CA PRO A 237 31.90 -16.04 4.02
C PRO A 237 32.09 -14.81 3.14
N THR A 238 32.63 -13.74 3.72
CA THR A 238 33.11 -12.57 2.99
C THR A 238 34.12 -13.03 1.94
N GLY A 239 33.75 -12.95 0.66
CA GLY A 239 34.63 -13.27 -0.48
C GLY A 239 34.23 -14.46 -1.36
N ALA A 240 33.21 -15.26 -0.99
CA ALA A 240 32.69 -16.25 -1.92
C ALA A 240 31.78 -15.57 -2.97
N ARG A 241 32.19 -15.58 -4.25
CA ARG A 241 31.29 -15.26 -5.37
C ARG A 241 30.10 -16.22 -5.30
N ARG A 242 28.96 -15.79 -4.73
CA ARG A 242 27.72 -16.53 -4.87
C ARG A 242 27.47 -16.72 -6.37
N LYS A 243 27.36 -17.98 -6.79
CA LYS A 243 27.13 -18.36 -8.19
C LYS A 243 25.75 -17.86 -8.63
N ARG A 244 25.69 -16.67 -9.24
CA ARG A 244 24.55 -16.10 -9.98
C ARG A 244 23.26 -16.01 -9.14
N VAL A 245 22.26 -15.30 -9.64
CA VAL A 245 20.93 -15.33 -9.01
C VAL A 245 20.36 -16.75 -9.18
N ALA A 246 20.51 -17.60 -8.15
CA ALA A 246 20.17 -19.03 -8.16
C ALA A 246 18.67 -19.34 -8.37
N PHE A 247 17.84 -18.32 -8.58
CA PHE A 247 16.38 -18.40 -8.57
C PHE A 247 15.73 -18.18 -9.95
N ALA A 248 16.48 -17.68 -10.92
CA ALA A 248 15.96 -17.44 -12.27
C ALA A 248 16.29 -18.61 -13.19
N THR A 249 15.33 -19.03 -14.01
CA THR A 249 15.55 -19.92 -15.15
C THR A 249 16.66 -19.32 -16.02
N GLN A 250 17.72 -20.08 -16.27
CA GLN A 250 18.93 -19.55 -16.91
C GLN A 250 18.96 -19.83 -18.41
N PRO A 251 19.54 -18.93 -19.23
CA PRO A 251 20.04 -17.60 -18.87
C PRO A 251 18.92 -16.58 -18.63
N SER A 252 18.96 -15.88 -17.49
CA SER A 252 18.09 -14.72 -17.20
C SER A 252 18.74 -13.80 -16.18
N ASP A 253 19.64 -12.92 -16.63
CA ASP A 253 20.51 -12.09 -15.78
C ASP A 253 21.01 -10.83 -16.52
N ALA A 254 21.78 -9.99 -15.82
CA ALA A 254 22.56 -8.91 -16.41
C ALA A 254 23.95 -9.41 -16.85
N PHE A 255 24.31 -9.14 -18.10
CA PHE A 255 25.55 -9.58 -18.74
C PHE A 255 26.40 -8.38 -19.13
N ARG A 256 27.71 -8.45 -18.86
CA ARG A 256 28.65 -7.39 -19.24
C ARG A 256 28.80 -7.35 -20.76
N ALA A 257 28.65 -6.16 -21.36
CA ALA A 257 28.87 -5.92 -22.78
C ALA A 257 30.22 -5.21 -23.04
N ALA A 258 30.50 -4.87 -24.30
CA ALA A 258 31.66 -4.04 -24.65
C ALA A 258 31.62 -2.67 -23.97
N ASP A 259 30.41 -2.08 -23.89
CA ASP A 259 30.10 -0.91 -23.09
C ASP A 259 28.77 -1.13 -22.35
N GLY A 260 28.77 -0.91 -21.03
CA GLY A 260 27.61 -1.15 -20.16
C GLY A 260 27.24 -2.63 -19.94
N TYR A 261 25.93 -2.86 -19.71
CA TYR A 261 25.34 -4.17 -19.42
C TYR A 261 24.11 -4.41 -20.31
N LEU A 262 23.88 -5.67 -20.67
CA LEU A 262 22.67 -6.15 -21.34
C LEU A 262 21.88 -7.05 -20.39
N LEU A 263 20.56 -6.89 -20.35
CA LEU A 263 19.67 -7.82 -19.64
C LEU A 263 19.17 -8.83 -20.67
N ILE A 264 19.48 -10.11 -20.47
CA ILE A 264 19.08 -11.18 -21.40
C ILE A 264 18.26 -12.21 -20.62
N SER A 265 17.12 -12.62 -21.17
CA SER A 265 16.31 -13.75 -20.69
C SER A 265 16.00 -14.70 -21.85
N ALA A 266 16.72 -15.83 -21.91
CA ALA A 266 16.70 -16.79 -23.01
C ALA A 266 16.78 -18.23 -22.48
N TYR A 267 15.95 -18.55 -21.49
CA TYR A 267 16.04 -19.80 -20.72
C TYR A 267 15.27 -21.00 -21.32
N VAL A 268 14.54 -20.80 -22.41
CA VAL A 268 13.79 -21.86 -23.11
C VAL A 268 14.69 -22.44 -24.21
N PRO A 269 14.69 -23.77 -24.48
CA PRO A 269 15.63 -24.39 -25.44
C PRO A 269 15.67 -23.80 -26.86
N LYS A 270 14.62 -23.06 -27.27
CA LYS A 270 14.53 -22.42 -28.59
C LYS A 270 15.15 -21.01 -28.61
N HIS A 271 15.20 -20.32 -27.48
CA HIS A 271 15.72 -18.96 -27.37
C HIS A 271 17.25 -18.96 -27.48
#